data_AF-A0AA42UBV6-F1
#
_entry.id   AF-A0AA42UBV6-F1
#
_cell.length_a   1.000
_cell.length_b   1.000
_cell.length_c   1.000
_cell.angle_alpha   90.00
_cell.angle_beta   90.00
_cell.angle_gamma   90.00
#
_symmetry.space_group_name_H-M   'P 1'
#
loop_
_entity.id
_entity.type
_entity.pdbx_description
1 polymer ?
#
loop_
_entity_poly.entity_id
_entity_poly.type
_entity_poly.pdbx_seq_one_letter_code
_entity_poly.pdbx_strand_id
1 'polypeptide(L)'
;MPALIPRACRKRGCPGTTTDRSGYCPQHLNEGWQQHQRGQSRHQRGYGSKWDRLRPIVLDRDKHLCQECLRNGRYTPAETVDHITAKANGGTDDLSNLESLCNPCHRAKTAVERFK
;
A
#
# COMPACT_ATOMS: atom_id res chain seq x y z
N MET A 1 -17.84 -36.85 -4.72
CA MET A 1 -17.74 -35.54 -4.07
C MET A 1 -18.87 -34.66 -4.59
N PRO A 2 -19.60 -33.93 -3.75
CA PRO A 2 -20.67 -33.04 -4.22
C PRO A 2 -20.11 -31.93 -5.11
N ALA A 3 -20.89 -31.47 -6.08
CA ALA A 3 -20.53 -30.35 -6.93
C ALA A 3 -20.35 -29.09 -6.08
N LEU A 4 -19.36 -28.26 -6.41
CA LEU A 4 -19.15 -26.98 -5.72
C LEU A 4 -20.36 -26.07 -5.92
N ILE A 5 -20.84 -25.47 -4.84
CA ILE A 5 -21.86 -24.43 -4.89
C ILE A 5 -21.27 -23.23 -5.67
N PRO A 6 -21.91 -22.78 -6.76
CA PRO A 6 -21.45 -21.61 -7.52
C PRO A 6 -21.46 -20.35 -6.65
N ARG A 7 -20.39 -19.56 -6.73
CA ARG A 7 -20.28 -18.24 -6.09
C ARG A 7 -20.47 -17.12 -7.09
N ALA A 8 -20.86 -15.93 -6.63
CA ALA A 8 -20.98 -14.76 -7.48
C ALA A 8 -19.63 -14.38 -8.12
N CYS A 9 -19.67 -13.87 -9.35
CA CYS A 9 -18.50 -13.34 -10.04
C CYS A 9 -17.91 -12.15 -9.27
N ARG A 10 -16.58 -12.08 -9.16
CA ARG A 10 -15.85 -11.00 -8.49
C ARG A 10 -15.87 -9.67 -9.25
N LYS A 11 -16.21 -9.66 -10.55
CA LYS A 11 -16.36 -8.42 -11.33
C LYS A 11 -17.56 -7.64 -10.81
N ARG A 12 -17.33 -6.40 -10.34
CA ARG A 12 -18.39 -5.52 -9.84
C ARG A 12 -19.49 -5.35 -10.90
N GLY A 13 -20.74 -5.59 -10.52
CA GLY A 13 -21.90 -5.44 -11.40
C GLY A 13 -22.16 -6.62 -12.34
N CYS A 14 -21.33 -7.68 -12.31
CA CYS A 14 -21.59 -8.88 -13.10
C CYS A 14 -22.64 -9.77 -12.40
N PRO A 15 -23.75 -10.15 -13.07
CA PRO A 15 -24.77 -11.04 -12.50
C PRO A 15 -24.39 -12.53 -12.57
N GLY A 16 -23.25 -12.87 -13.19
CA GLY A 16 -22.83 -14.26 -13.41
C GLY A 16 -22.34 -14.97 -12.14
N THR A 17 -22.45 -16.30 -12.14
CA THR A 17 -21.90 -17.18 -11.10
C THR A 17 -20.73 -18.01 -11.64
N THR A 18 -19.92 -18.56 -10.74
CA THR A 18 -18.74 -19.35 -11.10
C THR A 18 -18.38 -20.35 -10.00
N THR A 19 -17.88 -21.51 -10.39
CA THR A 19 -17.23 -22.49 -9.50
C THR A 19 -15.71 -22.42 -9.62
N ASP A 20 -15.18 -21.70 -10.61
CA ASP A 20 -13.76 -21.59 -10.89
C ASP A 20 -12.99 -20.94 -9.74
N ARG A 21 -11.76 -21.37 -9.46
CA ARG A 21 -10.93 -20.89 -8.35
C ARG A 21 -10.61 -19.39 -8.43
N SER A 22 -10.52 -18.82 -9.62
CA SER A 22 -10.30 -17.37 -9.82
C SER A 22 -11.42 -16.52 -9.23
N GLY A 23 -12.63 -17.08 -9.09
CA GLY A 23 -13.82 -16.33 -8.67
C GLY A 23 -14.41 -15.45 -9.77
N TYR A 24 -14.03 -15.66 -11.04
CA TYR A 24 -14.64 -15.01 -12.20
C TYR A 24 -15.44 -16.01 -13.04
N CYS A 25 -16.54 -15.54 -13.64
CA CYS A 25 -17.33 -16.35 -14.59
C CYS A 25 -16.58 -16.52 -15.93
N PRO A 26 -17.03 -17.40 -16.84
CA PRO A 26 -16.36 -17.64 -18.11
C PRO A 26 -16.10 -16.37 -18.95
N GLN A 27 -16.99 -15.38 -18.85
CA GLN A 27 -16.85 -14.08 -19.52
C GLN A 27 -15.73 -13.21 -18.93
N HIS A 28 -15.30 -13.47 -17.69
CA HIS A 28 -14.39 -12.61 -16.93
C HIS A 28 -13.14 -13.33 -16.39
N LEU A 29 -12.90 -14.58 -16.78
CA LEU A 29 -11.77 -15.42 -16.29
C LEU A 29 -10.41 -14.71 -16.31
N ASN A 30 -10.16 -13.86 -17.31
CA ASN A 30 -8.90 -13.15 -17.51
C ASN A 30 -8.94 -11.67 -17.08
N GLU A 31 -10.06 -11.20 -16.54
CA GLU A 31 -10.21 -9.80 -16.15
C GLU A 31 -9.69 -9.48 -14.75
N GLY A 32 -9.17 -10.49 -14.04
CA GLY A 32 -8.49 -10.28 -12.76
C GLY A 32 -7.50 -9.12 -12.84
N TRP A 33 -6.66 -9.12 -13.90
CA TRP A 33 -5.61 -8.14 -14.17
C TRP A 33 -6.10 -6.70 -14.40
N GLN A 34 -7.35 -6.48 -14.79
CA GLN A 34 -7.89 -5.14 -15.02
C GLN A 34 -7.95 -4.30 -13.73
N GLN A 35 -8.12 -4.95 -12.56
CA GLN A 35 -8.13 -4.23 -11.27
C GLN A 35 -6.74 -3.65 -10.91
N HIS A 36 -5.67 -4.15 -11.53
CA HIS A 36 -4.28 -3.82 -11.24
C HIS A 36 -3.79 -2.65 -12.09
N GLN A 37 -4.54 -2.29 -13.15
CA GLN A 37 -4.18 -1.25 -14.10
C GLN A 37 -4.83 0.10 -13.76
N ARG A 38 -4.48 0.68 -12.61
CA ARG A 38 -4.65 2.15 -12.48
C ARG A 38 -3.71 2.94 -13.39
N GLY A 39 -2.87 2.28 -14.20
CA GLY A 39 -2.12 2.87 -15.32
C GLY A 39 -1.05 3.91 -14.95
N GLN A 40 -0.95 4.28 -13.67
CA GLN A 40 -0.02 5.30 -13.23
C GLN A 40 1.39 4.74 -13.13
N SER A 41 2.30 5.32 -13.91
CA SER A 41 3.73 5.05 -13.80
C SER A 41 4.24 5.34 -12.38
N ARG A 42 5.39 4.76 -12.01
CA ARG A 42 6.06 5.01 -10.71
C ARG A 42 6.15 6.52 -10.40
N HIS A 43 6.48 7.30 -11.43
CA HIS A 43 6.58 8.75 -11.39
C HIS A 43 5.22 9.43 -11.14
N GLN A 44 4.17 9.01 -11.84
CA GLN A 44 2.81 9.54 -11.64
C GLN A 44 2.24 9.22 -10.25
N ARG A 45 2.69 8.13 -9.61
CA ARG A 45 2.32 7.78 -8.22
C ARG A 45 3.09 8.58 -7.16
N GLY A 46 3.99 9.48 -7.55
CA GLY A 46 4.76 10.30 -6.62
C GLY A 46 6.07 9.67 -6.12
N TYR A 47 6.49 8.56 -6.72
CA TYR A 47 7.75 7.85 -6.41
C TYR A 47 8.76 8.02 -7.55
N GLY A 48 8.95 9.27 -8.00
CA GLY A 48 9.94 9.61 -9.03
C GLY A 48 11.36 9.78 -8.48
N SER A 49 12.28 10.23 -9.32
CA SER A 49 13.70 10.48 -8.98
C SER A 49 13.93 11.34 -7.73
N LYS A 50 13.00 12.26 -7.40
CA LYS A 50 13.04 13.04 -6.15
C LYS A 50 12.92 12.15 -4.91
N TRP A 51 12.03 11.16 -4.94
CA TRP A 51 11.85 10.21 -3.84
C TRP A 51 13.07 9.30 -3.64
N ASP A 52 13.66 8.83 -4.74
CA ASP A 52 14.87 7.99 -4.70
C ASP A 52 16.06 8.75 -4.05
N ARG A 53 16.10 10.09 -4.16
CA ARG A 53 17.08 10.94 -3.46
C ARG A 53 16.72 11.23 -2.00
N LEU A 54 15.45 11.46 -1.69
CA LEU A 54 15.00 11.80 -0.34
C LEU A 54 15.07 10.60 0.61
N ARG A 55 14.72 9.40 0.13
CA ARG A 55 14.67 8.19 0.94
C ARG A 55 15.97 7.91 1.72
N PRO A 56 17.17 7.86 1.10
CA PRO A 56 18.41 7.62 1.86
C PRO A 56 18.70 8.73 2.87
N ILE A 57 18.43 10.01 2.53
CA ILE A 57 18.64 11.15 3.44
C ILE A 57 17.81 10.99 4.71
N VAL A 58 16.55 10.58 4.58
CA VAL A 58 15.65 10.37 5.72
C VAL A 58 16.10 9.17 6.57
N LEU A 59 16.49 8.06 5.93
CA LEU A 59 17.01 6.88 6.63
C LEU A 59 18.30 7.20 7.40
N ASP A 60 19.22 7.95 6.81
CA ASP A 60 20.46 8.37 7.45
C ASP A 60 20.19 9.29 8.64
N ARG A 61 19.33 10.30 8.47
CA ARG A 61 18.89 11.21 9.54
C ARG A 61 18.30 10.43 10.72
N ASP A 62 17.48 9.44 10.42
CA ASP A 62 16.77 8.61 11.39
C ASP A 62 17.63 7.46 11.94
N LYS A 63 18.92 7.41 11.57
CA LYS A 63 19.89 6.37 11.96
C LYS A 63 19.41 4.96 11.63
N HIS A 64 18.64 4.82 10.55
CA HIS A 64 18.00 3.57 10.12
C HIS A 64 17.10 2.95 11.20
N LEU A 65 16.55 3.76 12.11
CA LEU A 65 15.64 3.32 13.17
C LEU A 65 14.21 3.80 12.90
N CYS A 66 13.26 2.94 13.27
CA CYS A 66 11.85 3.28 13.27
C CYS A 66 11.58 4.39 14.30
N GLN A 67 11.16 5.55 13.82
CA GLN A 67 10.92 6.74 14.65
C GLN A 67 9.76 6.53 15.62
N GLU A 68 8.72 5.80 15.19
CA GLU A 68 7.60 5.45 16.07
C GLU A 68 8.03 4.49 17.19
N CYS A 69 8.84 3.47 16.88
CA CYS A 69 9.38 2.61 17.92
C CYS A 69 10.28 3.39 18.88
N LEU A 70 11.12 4.29 18.36
CA LEU A 70 12.04 5.09 19.16
C LEU A 70 11.30 6.02 20.14
N ARG A 71 10.21 6.67 19.69
CA ARG A 71 9.30 7.45 20.55
C ARG A 71 8.72 6.62 21.70
N ASN A 72 8.54 5.32 21.47
CA ASN A 72 8.06 4.35 22.45
C ASN A 72 9.19 3.63 23.22
N GLY A 73 10.44 4.11 23.14
CA GLY A 73 11.60 3.54 23.85
C GLY A 73 12.10 2.20 23.27
N ARG A 74 11.68 1.84 22.05
CA ARG A 74 12.11 0.60 21.36
C ARG A 74 13.04 0.92 20.20
N TYR A 75 14.12 0.17 20.08
CA TYR A 75 15.07 0.28 18.97
C TYR A 75 14.74 -0.81 17.94
N THR A 76 14.13 -0.40 16.83
CA THR A 76 13.75 -1.32 15.73
C THR A 76 14.29 -0.77 14.42
N PRO A 77 14.90 -1.60 13.55
CA PRO A 77 15.31 -1.17 12.22
C PRO A 77 14.13 -0.61 11.42
N ALA A 78 14.37 0.47 10.70
CA ALA A 78 13.42 0.98 9.72
C ALA A 78 13.53 0.18 8.41
N GLU A 79 12.39 -0.06 7.77
CA GLU A 79 12.29 -0.78 6.50
C GLU A 79 11.76 0.13 5.39
N THR A 80 10.96 1.14 5.76
CA THR A 80 10.34 2.08 4.85
C THR A 80 10.45 3.52 5.36
N VAL A 81 10.27 4.47 4.45
CA VAL A 81 10.07 5.89 4.75
C VAL A 81 8.64 6.23 4.37
N ASP A 82 7.92 6.92 5.25
CA ASP A 82 6.52 7.26 5.08
C ASP A 82 6.27 8.73 5.43
N HIS A 83 5.17 9.28 4.91
CA HIS A 83 4.77 10.67 5.16
C HIS A 83 4.05 10.78 6.51
N ILE A 84 4.51 11.61 7.43
CA ILE A 84 3.85 11.84 8.75
C ILE A 84 2.38 12.24 8.53
N THR A 85 2.15 13.24 7.68
CA THR A 85 0.84 13.54 7.11
C THR A 85 0.75 12.90 5.73
N ALA A 86 -0.18 11.97 5.53
CA ALA A 86 -0.38 11.35 4.22
C ALA A 86 -0.61 12.37 3.10
N LYS A 87 -0.11 12.08 1.89
CA LYS A 87 -0.36 12.90 0.68
C LYS A 87 -1.85 13.11 0.39
N ALA A 88 -2.68 12.10 0.64
CA ALA A 88 -4.13 12.21 0.49
C ALA A 88 -4.76 13.28 1.41
N ASN A 89 -4.09 13.57 2.53
CA ASN A 89 -4.51 14.54 3.54
C ASN A 89 -3.71 15.86 3.46
N GLY A 90 -3.07 16.14 2.31
CA GLY A 90 -2.32 17.38 2.07
C GLY A 90 -0.85 17.36 2.49
N GLY A 91 -0.29 16.20 2.82
CA GLY A 91 1.13 16.08 3.17
C GLY A 91 2.10 16.34 2.01
N THR A 92 3.26 16.93 2.32
CA THR A 92 4.32 17.26 1.36
C THR A 92 5.46 16.24 1.39
N ASP A 93 6.33 16.27 0.37
CA ASP A 93 7.59 15.49 0.33
C ASP A 93 8.76 16.20 1.06
N ASP A 94 8.45 17.14 1.97
CA ASP A 94 9.47 17.84 2.75
C ASP A 94 10.08 16.91 3.78
N LEU A 95 11.38 17.04 4.04
CA LEU A 95 12.09 16.18 5.00
C LEU A 95 11.43 16.17 6.38
N SER A 96 10.85 17.29 6.81
CA SER A 96 10.12 17.42 8.08
C SER A 96 8.83 16.60 8.13
N ASN A 97 8.22 16.28 6.98
CA ASN A 97 7.02 15.45 6.88
C ASN A 97 7.34 13.99 6.53
N LEU A 98 8.61 13.59 6.52
CA LEU A 98 9.02 12.20 6.26
C LEU A 98 9.62 11.57 7.51
N GLU A 99 9.29 10.32 7.77
CA GLU A 99 9.86 9.53 8.87
C GLU A 99 10.12 8.07 8.47
N SER A 100 11.16 7.49 9.06
CA SER A 100 11.52 6.09 8.87
C SER A 100 10.71 5.20 9.81
N LEU A 101 10.09 4.15 9.28
CA LEU A 101 9.23 3.22 10.02
C LEU A 101 9.59 1.76 9.75
N CYS A 102 9.35 0.90 10.74
CA CYS A 102 9.31 -0.55 10.54
C CYS A 102 7.95 -0.97 9.94
N ASN A 103 7.89 -2.16 9.34
CA ASN A 103 6.67 -2.67 8.70
C ASN A 103 5.45 -2.71 9.65
N PRO A 104 5.56 -3.13 10.93
CA PRO A 104 4.43 -3.08 11.86
C PRO A 104 3.87 -1.68 12.08
N CYS A 105 4.73 -0.69 12.35
CA CYS A 105 4.32 0.70 12.59
C CYS A 105 3.71 1.31 11.33
N HIS A 106 4.32 1.08 10.16
CA HIS A 106 3.80 1.55 8.89
C HIS A 106 2.39 0.99 8.61
N ARG A 107 2.18 -0.32 8.79
CA ARG A 107 0.85 -0.94 8.62
C ARG A 107 -0.19 -0.38 9.58
N ALA A 108 0.19 -0.15 10.83
CA ALA A 108 -0.70 0.44 11.83
C ALA A 108 -1.11 1.87 11.43
N LYS A 109 -0.16 2.68 10.98
CA LYS A 109 -0.42 4.03 10.46
C LYS A 109 -1.35 4.01 9.25
N THR A 110 -1.07 3.21 8.23
CA THR A 110 -1.94 3.08 7.04
C THR A 110 -3.37 2.67 7.41
N ALA A 111 -3.54 1.77 8.41
CA ALA A 111 -4.86 1.34 8.86
C ALA A 111 -5.67 2.49 9.46
N VAL A 112 -5.03 3.39 10.22
CA VAL A 112 -5.68 4.57 10.82
C VAL A 112 -5.97 5.63 9.76
N GLU A 113 -5.02 5.90 8.86
CA GLU A 113 -5.16 6.94 7.83
C GLU A 113 -6.28 6.68 6.83
N ARG A 114 -6.66 5.42 6.61
CA ARG A 114 -7.79 5.05 5.74
C ARG A 114 -9.13 5.62 6.21
N PHE A 115 -9.25 5.99 7.48
CA PHE A 115 -10.48 6.51 8.08
C PHE A 115 -10.47 8.05 8.26
N LYS A 116 -9.38 8.71 7.88
CA LYS A 116 -9.28 10.17 7.82
C LYS A 116 -9.67 10.67 6.44
#